data_AF-U6JV20-F1
#
_entry.id   AF-U6JV20-F1
#
_cell.length_a   1.000
_cell.length_b   1.000
_cell.length_c   1.000
_cell.angle_alpha   90.00
_cell.angle_beta   90.00
_cell.angle_gamma   90.00
#
_symmetry.space_group_name_H-M   'P 1'
#
loop_
_entity.id
_entity.type
_entity.pdbx_description
1 polymer ?
#
loop_
_entity_poly.entity_id
_entity_poly.type
_entity_poly.pdbx_seq_one_letter_code
_entity_poly.pdbx_strand_id
1 'polypeptide(L)'
;MLHANEDLMWQSVFAALDLVVSTISPRKLLYLAADGVAPRAKMNQQRVRRYRAAKSAQEAAEAQAKQSRATANVFQIAPQGPEEQGSSASNQAVGSAGKSFDSNCISPGTEFMASFFRHLRFYCEKKFQEDARWRGLKVLLSGPDVPGEGEHKIMAYLRCCKAAGSADPNTRHCLYGLDADLIMLSLASHEPQFALLREEVVFGRPSTIDANDKVRSVWSYLHHEGFFTFTFWMV
;
A
#
# COMPACT_ATOMS: atom_id res chain seq x y z
N MET A 1 14.78 14.39 -12.25
CA MET A 1 14.19 13.17 -12.82
C MET A 1 14.24 12.03 -11.79
N LEU A 2 13.34 12.06 -10.79
CA LEU A 2 13.14 10.96 -9.82
C LEU A 2 11.79 10.24 -10.01
N HIS A 3 11.01 10.61 -11.04
CA HIS A 3 9.54 10.39 -11.09
C HIS A 3 9.08 9.06 -11.69
N ALA A 4 9.89 8.36 -12.50
CA ALA A 4 9.42 7.17 -13.22
C ALA A 4 8.97 6.01 -12.31
N ASN A 5 9.51 5.91 -11.09
CA ASN A 5 9.12 4.85 -10.16
C ASN A 5 7.84 5.19 -9.39
N GLU A 6 7.66 6.46 -9.00
CA GLU A 6 6.45 6.93 -8.31
C GLU A 6 5.22 6.89 -9.23
N ASP A 7 5.38 7.26 -10.50
CA ASP A 7 4.28 7.23 -11.47
C ASP A 7 3.70 5.82 -11.64
N LEU A 8 4.57 4.80 -11.69
CA LEU A 8 4.15 3.39 -11.73
C LEU A 8 3.46 2.96 -10.43
N MET A 9 3.90 3.49 -9.28
CA MET A 9 3.23 3.26 -8.00
C MET A 9 1.83 3.87 -7.99
N TRP A 10 1.66 5.11 -8.46
CA TRP A 10 0.35 5.77 -8.55
C TRP A 10 -0.61 4.98 -9.44
N GLN A 11 -0.14 4.56 -10.63
CA GLN A 11 -0.92 3.72 -11.53
C GLN A 11 -1.35 2.41 -10.87
N SER A 12 -0.47 1.77 -10.11
CA SER A 12 -0.77 0.52 -9.39
C SER A 12 -1.81 0.71 -8.29
N VAL A 13 -1.72 1.80 -7.52
CA VAL A 13 -2.71 2.14 -6.47
C VAL A 13 -4.06 2.46 -7.10
N PHE A 14 -4.08 3.23 -8.19
CA PHE A 14 -5.30 3.59 -8.90
C PHE A 14 -6.00 2.40 -9.56
N ALA A 15 -5.23 1.49 -10.16
CA ALA A 15 -5.77 0.24 -10.71
C ALA A 15 -6.45 -0.62 -9.64
N ALA A 16 -5.89 -0.66 -8.43
CA ALA A 16 -6.52 -1.37 -7.33
C ALA A 16 -7.74 -0.64 -6.76
N LEU A 17 -7.71 0.69 -6.67
CA LEU A 17 -8.90 1.46 -6.33
C LEU A 17 -10.03 1.20 -7.33
N ASP A 18 -9.72 1.12 -8.62
CA ASP A 18 -10.68 0.71 -9.66
C ASP A 18 -11.21 -0.71 -9.42
N LEU A 19 -10.35 -1.65 -9.07
CA LEU A 19 -10.78 -3.02 -8.74
C LEU A 19 -11.76 -3.01 -7.57
N VAL A 20 -11.44 -2.30 -6.48
CA VAL A 20 -12.32 -2.21 -5.30
C VAL A 20 -13.65 -1.55 -5.65
N VAL A 21 -13.62 -0.40 -6.34
CA VAL A 21 -14.85 0.30 -6.78
C VAL A 21 -15.68 -0.55 -7.72
N SER A 22 -15.05 -1.30 -8.63
CA SER A 22 -15.76 -2.20 -9.54
C SER A 22 -16.41 -3.38 -8.82
N THR A 23 -15.74 -3.91 -7.80
CA THR A 23 -16.21 -5.06 -7.01
C THR A 23 -17.38 -4.66 -6.11
N ILE A 24 -17.28 -3.52 -5.43
CA ILE A 24 -18.31 -3.07 -4.47
C ILE A 24 -19.45 -2.34 -5.19
N SER A 25 -19.16 -1.58 -6.25
CA SER A 25 -20.11 -0.73 -6.97
C SER A 25 -20.92 0.20 -6.04
N PRO A 26 -20.26 1.12 -5.30
CA PRO A 26 -20.93 2.04 -4.37
C PRO A 26 -21.97 2.90 -5.07
N ARG A 27 -23.06 3.23 -4.37
CA ARG A 27 -24.23 3.92 -4.97
C ARG A 27 -24.44 5.33 -4.45
N LYS A 28 -23.93 5.65 -3.26
CA LYS A 28 -24.17 6.95 -2.61
C LYS A 28 -22.86 7.65 -2.27
N LEU A 29 -21.91 6.96 -1.64
CA LEU A 29 -20.70 7.57 -1.10
C LEU A 29 -19.47 6.70 -1.34
N LEU A 30 -18.36 7.35 -1.70
CA LEU A 30 -17.02 6.81 -1.63
C LEU A 30 -16.18 7.70 -0.71
N TYR A 31 -15.84 7.19 0.46
CA TYR A 31 -14.96 7.84 1.43
C TYR A 31 -13.56 7.24 1.33
N LEU A 32 -12.58 8.03 0.87
CA LEU A 32 -11.17 7.67 0.83
C LEU A 32 -10.45 8.38 1.99
N ALA A 33 -9.94 7.61 2.95
CA ALA A 33 -9.23 8.15 4.10
C ALA A 33 -7.75 7.75 4.07
N ALA A 34 -6.86 8.74 4.06
CA ALA A 34 -5.44 8.55 4.31
C ALA A 34 -5.12 8.83 5.78
N ASP A 35 -4.08 8.19 6.30
CA ASP A 35 -3.56 8.47 7.64
C ASP A 35 -3.01 9.90 7.73
N GLY A 36 -3.54 10.66 8.70
CA GLY A 36 -2.96 11.92 9.14
C GLY A 36 -2.15 11.76 10.41
N VAL A 37 -1.93 12.86 11.13
CA VAL A 37 -1.21 12.81 12.41
C VAL A 37 -2.02 12.00 13.43
N ALA A 38 -1.48 10.86 13.83
CA ALA A 38 -2.13 9.89 14.72
C ALA A 38 -1.94 10.24 16.22
N PRO A 39 -2.75 9.66 17.13
CA PRO A 39 -2.56 9.81 18.57
C PRO A 39 -1.21 9.27 19.05
N ARG A 40 -0.71 9.81 20.18
CA ARG A 40 0.61 9.43 20.75
C ARG A 40 0.77 7.92 20.95
N ALA A 41 -0.28 7.22 21.36
CA ALA A 41 -0.27 5.76 21.52
C ALA A 41 0.09 5.05 20.21
N LYS A 42 -0.57 5.41 19.11
CA LYS A 42 -0.27 4.89 17.77
C LYS A 42 1.10 5.34 17.28
N MET A 43 1.49 6.59 17.50
CA MET A 43 2.81 7.09 17.13
C MET A 43 3.94 6.26 17.75
N ASN A 44 3.80 5.87 19.02
CA ASN A 44 4.78 5.01 19.68
C ASN A 44 4.85 3.62 19.03
N GLN A 45 3.70 3.02 18.69
CA GLN A 45 3.64 1.74 17.99
C GLN A 45 4.29 1.82 16.59
N GLN A 46 3.93 2.84 15.81
CA GLN A 46 4.51 3.08 14.48
C GLN A 46 6.03 3.32 14.56
N ARG A 47 6.49 4.10 15.54
CA ARG A 47 7.93 4.35 15.76
C ARG A 47 8.70 3.06 16.03
N VAL A 48 8.20 2.22 16.94
CA VAL A 48 8.84 0.93 17.27
C VAL A 48 8.90 0.03 16.03
N ARG A 49 7.81 -0.02 15.25
CA ARG A 49 7.75 -0.84 14.03
C ARG A 49 8.76 -0.37 12.99
N ARG A 50 8.82 0.93 12.70
CA ARG A 50 9.75 1.51 11.72
C ARG A 50 11.20 1.30 12.12
N TYR A 51 11.51 1.44 13.40
CA TYR A 51 12.86 1.19 13.91
C TYR A 51 13.28 -0.27 13.72
N ARG A 52 12.38 -1.22 13.98
CA ARG A 52 12.62 -2.65 13.75
C ARG A 52 12.80 -2.97 12.26
N ALA A 53 11.96 -2.42 11.39
CA ALA A 53 12.05 -2.61 9.94
C ALA A 53 13.39 -2.09 9.40
N ALA A 54 13.80 -0.88 9.78
CA ALA A 54 15.09 -0.31 9.39
C ALA A 54 16.28 -1.17 9.86
N LYS A 55 16.24 -1.66 11.10
CA LYS A 55 17.28 -2.57 11.63
C LYS A 55 17.33 -3.89 10.85
N SER A 56 16.17 -4.51 10.60
CA SER A 56 16.09 -5.77 9.86
C SER A 56 16.54 -5.62 8.41
N ALA A 57 16.23 -4.49 7.77
CA ALA A 57 16.67 -4.19 6.41
C ALA A 57 18.20 -4.03 6.35
N GLN A 58 18.80 -3.36 7.36
CA GLN A 58 20.24 -3.25 7.47
C GLN A 58 20.90 -4.62 7.67
N GLU A 59 20.39 -5.43 8.60
CA GLU A 59 20.90 -6.78 8.86
C GLU A 59 20.79 -7.68 7.61
N ALA A 60 19.70 -7.58 6.85
CA ALA A 60 19.52 -8.30 5.58
C ALA A 60 20.50 -7.84 4.50
N ALA A 61 20.74 -6.53 4.37
CA ALA A 61 21.71 -5.98 3.42
C ALA A 61 23.15 -6.44 3.76
N GLU A 62 23.52 -6.44 5.04
CA GLU A 62 24.82 -6.95 5.49
C GLU A 62 24.97 -8.45 5.24
N ALA A 63 23.93 -9.25 5.47
CA ALA A 63 23.94 -10.69 5.17
C ALA A 63 24.10 -10.96 3.67
N GLN A 64 23.37 -10.22 2.82
CA GLN A 64 23.50 -10.31 1.36
C GLN A 64 24.90 -9.92 0.89
N ALA A 65 25.50 -8.87 1.46
CA ALA A 65 26.86 -8.45 1.13
C ALA A 65 27.92 -9.47 1.56
N LYS A 66 27.75 -10.12 2.72
CA LYS A 66 28.62 -11.22 3.15
C LYS A 66 28.48 -12.44 2.23
N GLN A 67 27.25 -12.78 1.84
CA GLN A 67 26.96 -13.92 0.98
C GLN A 67 27.52 -13.72 -0.44
N SER A 68 27.39 -12.52 -1.00
CA SER A 68 27.97 -12.17 -2.31
C SER A 68 29.51 -12.17 -2.27
N ARG A 69 30.12 -11.68 -1.19
CA ARG A 69 31.58 -11.74 -1.00
C ARG A 69 32.08 -13.17 -0.86
N ALA A 70 31.35 -14.04 -0.16
CA ALA A 70 31.69 -15.46 -0.05
C ALA A 70 31.59 -16.19 -1.41
N THR A 71 30.55 -15.89 -2.22
CA THR A 71 30.43 -16.49 -3.57
C THR A 71 31.50 -15.98 -4.54
N ALA A 72 31.90 -14.70 -4.44
CA ALA A 72 33.00 -14.15 -5.23
C ALA A 72 34.35 -14.84 -4.93
N ASN A 73 34.60 -15.18 -3.66
CA ASN A 73 35.85 -15.85 -3.26
C ASN A 73 35.89 -17.34 -3.66
N VAL A 74 34.75 -18.02 -3.80
CA VAL A 74 34.70 -19.45 -4.19
C VAL A 74 35.08 -19.65 -5.66
N PHE A 75 34.80 -18.70 -6.55
CA PHE A 75 35.15 -18.79 -7.97
C PHE A 75 36.66 -18.58 -8.25
N GLN A 76 37.42 -18.04 -7.28
CA GLN A 76 38.87 -17.85 -7.40
C GLN A 76 39.69 -19.10 -7.01
N ILE A 77 39.06 -20.16 -6.49
CA ILE A 77 39.71 -21.43 -6.14
C ILE A 77 39.28 -22.51 -7.15
N ALA A 78 39.57 -22.29 -8.44
CA ALA A 78 39.55 -23.35 -9.44
C ALA A 78 40.99 -23.85 -9.68
N PRO A 79 41.25 -25.15 -9.87
CA PRO A 79 42.61 -25.69 -10.02
C PRO A 79 43.27 -25.16 -11.29
N GLN A 80 44.53 -24.71 -11.18
CA GLN A 80 45.33 -24.28 -12.32
C GLN A 80 45.53 -25.44 -13.31
N GLY A 81 44.94 -25.34 -14.49
CA GLY A 81 45.25 -26.11 -15.70
C GLY A 81 45.65 -25.15 -16.82
N PRO A 82 46.49 -25.57 -17.78
CA PRO A 82 47.25 -24.67 -18.64
C PRO A 82 46.38 -23.96 -19.70
N GLU A 83 46.90 -22.79 -20.09
CA GLU A 83 46.30 -21.72 -20.89
C GLU A 83 45.87 -22.13 -22.30
N GLU A 84 44.70 -21.66 -22.75
CA GLU A 84 44.47 -21.34 -24.16
C GLU A 84 43.71 -20.00 -24.31
N GLN A 85 44.19 -19.23 -25.29
CA GLN A 85 43.81 -17.86 -25.64
C GLN A 85 42.44 -17.81 -26.31
N GLY A 86 41.60 -16.82 -25.96
CA GLY A 86 40.38 -16.57 -26.74
C GLY A 86 39.44 -15.49 -26.20
N SER A 87 39.53 -14.31 -26.80
CA SER A 87 38.48 -13.29 -26.93
C SER A 87 37.95 -12.56 -25.67
N SER A 88 38.32 -11.28 -25.63
CA SER A 88 37.74 -10.20 -24.84
C SER A 88 36.26 -9.97 -25.18
N ALA A 89 35.38 -10.46 -24.31
CA ALA A 89 33.98 -10.03 -24.24
C ALA A 89 33.82 -9.05 -23.07
N SER A 90 33.54 -7.79 -23.38
CA SER A 90 33.20 -6.76 -22.40
C SER A 90 31.91 -7.15 -21.67
N ASN A 91 32.05 -7.55 -20.40
CA ASN A 91 30.94 -7.73 -19.47
C ASN A 91 30.25 -6.38 -19.21
N GLN A 92 29.25 -6.03 -20.02
CA GLN A 92 28.23 -5.06 -19.64
C GLN A 92 27.25 -5.72 -18.67
N ALA A 93 27.71 -5.98 -17.45
CA ALA A 93 26.84 -6.24 -16.31
C ALA A 93 26.43 -4.89 -15.71
N VAL A 94 25.57 -4.15 -16.41
CA VAL A 94 24.85 -3.01 -15.82
C VAL A 94 23.46 -3.50 -15.42
N GLY A 95 23.43 -4.43 -14.45
CA GLY A 95 22.23 -4.66 -13.68
C GLY A 95 22.06 -3.46 -12.76
N SER A 96 21.27 -2.47 -13.16
CA SER A 96 20.93 -1.35 -12.29
C SER A 96 20.19 -1.91 -11.07
N ALA A 97 20.90 -2.04 -9.95
CA ALA A 97 20.30 -2.24 -8.65
C ALA A 97 19.39 -1.05 -8.38
N GLY A 98 18.11 -1.17 -8.77
CA GLY A 98 17.11 -0.15 -8.49
C GLY A 98 17.07 0.08 -6.99
N LYS A 99 17.20 1.34 -6.56
CA LYS A 99 17.05 1.71 -5.15
C LYS A 99 15.72 1.16 -4.65
N SER A 100 15.75 0.37 -3.57
CA SER A 100 14.56 -0.10 -2.87
C SER A 100 13.71 1.09 -2.42
N PHE A 101 12.38 0.95 -2.50
CA PHE A 101 11.45 1.97 -2.05
C PHE A 101 11.53 2.16 -0.51
N ASP A 102 11.66 3.41 -0.05
CA ASP A 102 11.66 3.73 1.38
C ASP A 102 10.22 3.85 1.90
N SER A 103 9.73 2.81 2.56
CA SER A 103 8.37 2.77 3.11
C SER A 103 8.10 3.83 4.18
N ASN A 104 9.14 4.40 4.81
CA ASN A 104 8.94 5.46 5.80
C ASN A 104 8.38 6.76 5.19
N CYS A 105 8.51 6.94 3.88
CA CYS A 105 7.92 8.09 3.18
C CYS A 105 6.38 8.06 3.20
N ILE A 106 5.77 6.92 3.54
CA ILE A 106 4.33 6.78 3.76
C ILE A 106 3.99 7.29 5.16
N SER A 107 4.07 8.61 5.31
CA SER A 107 3.79 9.31 6.56
C SER A 107 3.19 10.68 6.26
N PRO A 108 2.26 11.18 7.09
CA PRO A 108 1.82 12.56 6.96
C PRO A 108 3.01 13.52 7.09
N GLY A 109 3.01 14.57 6.27
CA GLY A 109 4.07 15.59 6.23
C GLY A 109 5.23 15.31 5.28
N THR A 110 5.24 14.17 4.57
CA THR A 110 6.24 13.90 3.52
C THR A 110 5.78 14.45 2.16
N GLU A 111 6.73 14.81 1.29
CA GLU A 111 6.41 15.21 -0.08
C GLU A 111 5.76 14.06 -0.87
N PHE A 112 6.17 12.81 -0.59
CA PHE A 112 5.57 11.62 -1.20
C PHE A 112 4.06 11.55 -0.94
N MET A 113 3.62 11.70 0.32
CA MET A 113 2.19 11.65 0.66
C MET A 113 1.43 12.87 0.12
N ALA A 114 2.05 14.05 0.10
CA ALA A 114 1.45 15.24 -0.50
C ALA A 114 1.27 15.08 -2.02
N SER A 115 2.28 14.56 -2.71
CA SER A 115 2.24 14.25 -4.14
C SER A 115 1.20 13.17 -4.44
N PHE A 116 1.20 12.07 -3.69
CA PHE A 116 0.20 11.02 -3.81
C PHE A 116 -1.23 11.57 -3.75
N PHE A 117 -1.53 12.37 -2.73
CA PHE A 117 -2.90 12.85 -2.52
C PHE A 117 -3.33 13.86 -3.60
N ARG A 118 -2.38 14.63 -4.14
CA ARG A 118 -2.62 15.48 -5.32
C ARG A 118 -3.00 14.65 -6.55
N HIS A 119 -2.28 13.56 -6.81
CA HIS A 119 -2.59 12.63 -7.90
C HIS A 119 -3.91 11.89 -7.66
N LEU A 120 -4.20 11.48 -6.43
CA LEU A 120 -5.47 10.83 -6.07
C LEU A 120 -6.67 11.75 -6.33
N ARG A 121 -6.55 13.03 -5.96
CA ARG A 121 -7.58 14.02 -6.26
C ARG A 121 -7.82 14.17 -7.77
N PHE A 122 -6.74 14.36 -8.54
CA PHE A 122 -6.81 14.42 -9.99
C PHE A 122 -7.44 13.15 -10.59
N TYR A 123 -7.08 11.99 -10.06
CA TYR A 123 -7.63 10.70 -10.48
C TYR A 123 -9.14 10.62 -10.26
N CYS A 124 -9.64 11.00 -9.08
CA CYS A 124 -11.09 11.04 -8.82
C CYS A 124 -11.81 12.02 -9.75
N GLU A 125 -11.25 13.22 -9.98
CA GLU A 125 -11.81 14.22 -10.90
C GLU A 125 -11.88 13.69 -12.33
N LYS A 126 -10.83 13.00 -12.80
CA LYS A 126 -10.81 12.32 -14.10
C LYS A 126 -11.88 11.23 -14.20
N LYS A 127 -12.06 10.42 -13.15
CA LYS A 127 -13.05 9.34 -13.12
C LYS A 127 -14.49 9.83 -13.20
N PHE A 128 -14.80 10.99 -12.63
CA PHE A 128 -16.13 11.60 -12.80
C PHE A 128 -16.48 11.92 -14.27
N GLN A 129 -15.47 12.25 -15.08
CA GLN A 129 -15.66 12.60 -16.49
C GLN A 129 -15.72 11.35 -17.38
N GLU A 130 -14.83 10.38 -17.12
CA GLU A 130 -14.62 9.24 -18.01
C GLU A 130 -15.44 8.00 -17.65
N ASP A 131 -15.75 7.78 -16.37
CA ASP A 131 -16.35 6.54 -15.88
C ASP A 131 -17.81 6.74 -15.44
N ALA A 132 -18.73 6.07 -16.14
CA ALA A 132 -20.15 6.13 -15.83
C ALA A 132 -20.48 5.63 -14.40
N ARG A 133 -19.66 4.75 -13.82
CA ARG A 133 -19.86 4.21 -12.46
C ARG A 133 -19.67 5.26 -11.37
N TRP A 134 -18.90 6.31 -11.66
CA TRP A 134 -18.65 7.41 -10.73
C TRP A 134 -19.73 8.51 -10.83
N ARG A 135 -20.61 8.45 -11.84
CA ARG A 135 -21.69 9.42 -12.01
C ARG A 135 -22.70 9.28 -10.87
N GLY A 136 -22.97 10.39 -10.17
CA GLY A 136 -23.90 10.43 -9.04
C GLY A 136 -23.31 9.90 -7.72
N LEU A 137 -22.06 9.43 -7.72
CA LEU A 137 -21.36 9.03 -6.50
C LEU A 137 -20.80 10.28 -5.79
N LYS A 138 -21.05 10.43 -4.49
CA LYS A 138 -20.38 11.46 -3.70
C LYS A 138 -19.02 10.94 -3.26
N VAL A 139 -17.92 11.58 -3.67
CA VAL A 139 -16.56 11.20 -3.25
C VAL A 139 -16.08 12.16 -2.16
N LEU A 140 -15.65 11.62 -1.02
CA LEU A 140 -15.05 12.34 0.09
C LEU A 140 -13.59 11.92 0.24
N LEU A 141 -12.68 12.89 0.14
CA LEU A 141 -11.24 12.68 0.29
C LEU A 141 -10.82 13.25 1.64
N SER A 142 -10.34 12.40 2.55
CA SER A 142 -9.74 12.83 3.81
C SER A 142 -8.23 12.59 3.78
N GLY A 143 -7.49 13.67 3.59
CA GLY A 143 -6.05 13.62 3.32
C GLY A 143 -5.16 13.50 4.56
N PRO A 144 -3.83 13.42 4.33
CA PRO A 144 -2.83 13.36 5.39
C PRO A 144 -2.73 14.66 6.21
N ASP A 145 -3.29 15.76 5.69
CA ASP A 145 -3.45 17.06 6.34
C ASP A 145 -4.55 17.07 7.41
N VAL A 146 -5.52 16.15 7.33
CA VAL A 146 -6.55 15.98 8.35
C VAL A 146 -6.00 15.09 9.47
N PRO A 147 -5.99 15.51 10.75
CA PRO A 147 -5.50 14.68 11.85
C PRO A 147 -6.32 13.39 12.05
N GLY A 148 -5.68 12.35 12.59
CA GLY A 148 -6.29 11.05 12.90
C GLY A 148 -5.89 9.91 11.95
N GLU A 149 -6.13 8.69 12.39
CA GLU A 149 -5.94 7.46 11.60
C GLU A 149 -7.12 7.28 10.63
N GLY A 150 -6.86 6.75 9.43
CA GLY A 150 -7.86 6.65 8.36
C GLY A 150 -9.13 5.91 8.78
N GLU A 151 -8.98 4.76 9.43
CA GLU A 151 -10.10 3.99 9.98
C GLU A 151 -10.91 4.77 11.02
N HIS A 152 -10.25 5.58 11.87
CA HIS A 152 -10.92 6.35 12.90
C HIS A 152 -11.60 7.59 12.33
N LYS A 153 -11.09 8.18 11.24
CA LYS A 153 -11.77 9.27 10.50
C LYS A 153 -13.08 8.78 9.89
N ILE A 154 -13.06 7.59 9.29
CA ILE A 154 -14.25 6.93 8.76
C ILE A 154 -15.28 6.68 9.88
N MET A 155 -14.85 6.07 10.97
CA MET A 155 -15.73 5.77 12.10
C MET A 155 -16.28 7.04 12.75
N ALA A 156 -15.50 8.13 12.77
CA ALA A 156 -15.98 9.44 13.22
C ALA A 156 -17.06 10.00 12.30
N TYR A 157 -16.88 9.95 10.97
CA TYR A 157 -17.92 10.37 10.04
C TYR A 157 -19.21 9.55 10.21
N LEU A 158 -19.10 8.22 10.36
CA LEU A 158 -20.24 7.34 10.61
C LEU A 158 -21.05 7.79 11.83
N ARG A 159 -20.37 8.02 12.96
CA ARG A 159 -21.01 8.53 14.18
C ARG A 159 -21.65 9.89 13.98
N CYS A 160 -20.99 10.80 13.25
CA CYS A 160 -21.57 12.11 12.94
C CYS A 160 -22.84 12.02 12.08
N CYS A 161 -22.86 11.13 11.08
CA CYS A 161 -24.05 10.91 10.25
C CYS A 161 -25.23 10.36 11.07
N LYS A 162 -24.94 9.42 11.97
CA LYS A 162 -25.93 8.84 12.89
C LYS A 162 -26.49 9.90 13.85
N ALA A 163 -25.60 10.70 14.44
CA ALA A 163 -25.98 11.78 15.36
C ALA A 163 -26.79 12.89 14.66
N ALA A 164 -26.55 13.14 13.37
CA ALA A 164 -27.31 14.11 12.59
C ALA A 164 -28.75 13.65 12.28
N GLY A 165 -29.10 12.38 12.49
CA GLY A 165 -30.45 11.85 12.34
C GLY A 165 -31.00 11.79 10.91
N SER A 166 -30.21 12.19 9.92
CA SER A 166 -30.59 12.19 8.49
C SER A 166 -30.16 10.94 7.74
N ALA A 167 -29.40 10.04 8.38
CA ALA A 167 -28.93 8.81 7.77
C ALA A 167 -30.03 7.74 7.76
N ASP A 168 -30.20 7.07 6.62
CA ASP A 168 -31.10 5.93 6.45
C ASP A 168 -30.56 4.73 7.28
N PRO A 169 -31.33 4.17 8.23
CA PRO A 169 -30.90 3.04 9.06
C PRO A 169 -30.59 1.75 8.28
N ASN A 170 -31.08 1.64 7.05
CA ASN A 170 -30.83 0.49 6.16
C ASN A 170 -29.69 0.76 5.18
N THR A 171 -28.89 1.79 5.44
CA THR A 171 -27.69 2.06 4.66
C THR A 171 -26.72 0.89 4.78
N ARG A 172 -26.24 0.39 3.63
CA ARG A 172 -25.23 -0.67 3.56
C ARG A 172 -23.86 -0.04 3.59
N HIS A 173 -23.02 -0.51 4.48
CA HIS A 173 -21.65 -0.06 4.63
C HIS A 173 -20.70 -1.18 4.22
N CYS A 174 -19.74 -0.85 3.36
CA CYS A 174 -18.61 -1.73 3.09
C CYS A 174 -17.31 -0.99 3.47
N LEU A 175 -16.48 -1.63 4.30
CA LEU A 175 -15.19 -1.12 4.70
C LEU A 175 -14.09 -2.04 4.20
N TYR A 176 -13.22 -1.52 3.35
CA TYR A 176 -12.04 -2.24 2.89
C TYR A 176 -10.86 -1.95 3.82
N GLY A 177 -10.09 -2.98 4.18
CA GLY A 177 -8.79 -2.82 4.84
C GLY A 177 -8.30 -4.10 5.53
N LEU A 178 -6.99 -4.17 5.82
CA LEU A 178 -6.34 -5.37 6.35
C LEU A 178 -6.08 -5.36 7.86
N ASP A 179 -6.43 -4.28 8.56
CA ASP A 179 -6.28 -4.21 10.02
C ASP A 179 -7.37 -5.02 10.71
N ALA A 180 -6.99 -5.82 11.70
CA ALA A 180 -7.93 -6.64 12.47
C ALA A 180 -8.91 -5.78 13.29
N ASP A 181 -8.46 -4.58 13.65
CA ASP A 181 -9.22 -3.59 14.41
C ASP A 181 -10.51 -3.18 13.69
N LEU A 182 -10.55 -3.27 12.35
CA LEU A 182 -11.75 -2.99 11.55
C LEU A 182 -12.95 -3.87 11.91
N ILE A 183 -12.72 -5.11 12.38
CA ILE A 183 -13.79 -5.99 12.87
C ILE A 183 -14.43 -5.36 14.10
N MET A 184 -13.61 -5.00 15.09
CA MET A 184 -14.10 -4.41 16.33
C MET A 184 -14.73 -3.04 16.11
N LEU A 185 -14.13 -2.22 15.25
CA LEU A 185 -14.68 -0.91 14.88
C LEU A 185 -16.02 -1.04 14.16
N SER A 186 -16.17 -2.03 13.25
CA SER A 186 -17.45 -2.28 12.57
C SER A 186 -18.55 -2.69 13.56
N LEU A 187 -18.25 -3.56 14.53
CA LEU A 187 -19.21 -3.96 15.57
C LEU A 187 -19.59 -2.78 16.47
N ALA A 188 -18.60 -1.97 16.88
CA ALA A 188 -18.79 -0.79 17.71
C ALA A 188 -19.55 0.34 17.00
N SER A 189 -19.67 0.31 15.67
CA SER A 189 -20.50 1.28 14.92
C SER A 189 -22.00 1.10 15.18
N HIS A 190 -22.42 -0.12 15.58
CA HIS A 190 -23.83 -0.51 15.70
C HIS A 190 -24.64 -0.24 14.43
N GLU A 191 -24.02 -0.43 13.25
CA GLU A 191 -24.72 -0.40 11.98
C GLU A 191 -25.17 -1.81 11.59
N PRO A 192 -26.47 -2.01 11.25
CA PRO A 192 -27.02 -3.34 11.03
C PRO A 192 -26.50 -4.00 9.75
N GLN A 193 -26.16 -3.20 8.73
CA GLN A 193 -25.72 -3.69 7.42
C GLN A 193 -24.28 -3.27 7.15
N PHE A 194 -23.33 -3.91 7.82
CA PHE A 194 -21.90 -3.62 7.71
C PHE A 194 -21.11 -4.84 7.21
N ALA A 195 -20.34 -4.66 6.14
CA ALA A 195 -19.47 -5.67 5.56
C ALA A 195 -18.01 -5.21 5.56
N LEU A 196 -17.09 -6.16 5.73
CA LEU A 196 -15.65 -5.93 5.54
C LEU A 196 -15.19 -6.57 4.25
N LEU A 197 -14.48 -5.80 3.41
CA LEU A 197 -13.78 -6.33 2.25
C LEU A 197 -12.30 -6.44 2.56
N ARG A 198 -11.72 -7.62 2.38
CA ARG A 198 -10.31 -7.88 2.68
C ARG A 198 -9.76 -8.84 1.63
N GLU A 199 -8.46 -8.75 1.40
CA GLU A 199 -7.76 -9.72 0.59
C GLU A 199 -7.57 -11.02 1.36
N GLU A 200 -7.57 -12.13 0.62
CA GLU A 200 -7.29 -13.44 1.19
C GLU A 200 -5.82 -13.52 1.62
N VAL A 201 -5.58 -13.84 2.89
CA VAL A 201 -4.25 -14.11 3.41
C VAL A 201 -4.01 -15.61 3.37
N VAL A 202 -3.26 -16.07 2.38
CA VAL A 202 -2.90 -17.49 2.22
C VAL A 202 -1.71 -17.81 3.12
N PHE A 203 -1.91 -18.69 4.11
CA PHE A 203 -0.86 -19.17 5.00
C PHE A 203 -0.20 -20.43 4.44
N GLY A 204 1.12 -20.42 4.21
CA GLY A 204 1.86 -21.59 3.70
C GLY A 204 3.14 -21.22 2.96
N ARG A 205 3.88 -22.21 2.45
CA ARG A 205 5.03 -21.96 1.56
C ARG A 205 4.49 -21.35 0.26
N PRO A 206 5.10 -20.28 -0.27
CA PRO A 206 4.70 -19.72 -1.56
C PRO A 206 4.89 -20.81 -2.62
N SER A 207 3.79 -21.29 -3.20
CA SER A 207 3.86 -22.05 -4.44
C SER A 207 4.36 -21.10 -5.52
N THR A 208 5.20 -21.60 -6.41
CA THR A 208 5.65 -20.89 -7.62
C THR A 208 4.42 -20.53 -8.45
N ILE A 209 3.89 -19.32 -8.26
CA ILE A 209 2.77 -18.78 -9.05
C ILE A 209 3.36 -17.98 -10.22
N ASP A 210 2.73 -18.18 -11.38
CA ASP A 210 3.08 -17.72 -12.72
C ASP A 210 3.59 -16.28 -12.83
N ALA A 211 4.53 -16.08 -13.76
CA ALA A 211 5.17 -14.80 -14.08
C ALA A 211 4.22 -13.71 -14.65
N ASN A 212 2.91 -13.99 -14.75
CA ASN A 212 1.92 -13.08 -15.32
C ASN A 212 1.24 -12.16 -14.29
N ASP A 213 1.56 -12.29 -13.00
CA ASP A 213 0.86 -11.58 -11.92
C ASP A 213 1.65 -10.39 -11.35
N LYS A 214 2.14 -9.51 -12.25
CA LYS A 214 2.95 -8.33 -11.90
C LYS A 214 2.23 -7.34 -10.96
N VAL A 215 0.89 -7.34 -10.96
CA VAL A 215 0.08 -6.49 -10.07
C VAL A 215 0.17 -6.97 -8.63
N ARG A 216 0.18 -8.29 -8.39
CA ARG A 216 0.31 -8.86 -7.05
C ARG A 216 1.69 -8.64 -6.42
N SER A 217 2.77 -8.51 -7.20
CA SER A 217 4.12 -8.38 -6.64
C SER A 217 4.38 -7.00 -6.00
N VAL A 218 3.87 -5.92 -6.59
CA VAL A 218 3.95 -4.57 -6.01
C VAL A 218 3.03 -4.47 -4.78
N TRP A 219 1.85 -5.09 -4.85
CA TRP A 219 0.88 -5.17 -3.76
C TRP A 219 1.41 -5.95 -2.54
N SER A 220 2.04 -7.11 -2.76
CA SER A 220 2.66 -7.92 -1.71
C SER A 220 3.79 -7.16 -0.97
N TYR A 221 4.57 -6.36 -1.69
CA TYR A 221 5.62 -5.52 -1.10
C TYR A 221 5.09 -4.43 -0.16
N LEU A 222 3.93 -3.84 -0.46
CA LEU A 222 3.29 -2.84 0.42
C LEU A 222 2.64 -3.48 1.66
N HIS A 223 2.21 -4.75 1.55
CA HIS A 223 1.58 -5.51 2.65
C HIS A 223 2.57 -6.12 3.64
N HIS A 224 3.72 -6.62 3.19
CA HIS A 224 4.70 -7.29 4.07
C HIS A 224 5.31 -6.34 5.11
N GLU A 225 5.36 -5.05 4.79
CA GLU A 225 5.86 -3.98 5.66
C GLU A 225 4.72 -3.32 6.47
N GLY A 226 3.45 -3.58 6.12
CA GLY A 226 2.22 -3.00 6.69
C GLY A 226 2.20 -1.48 6.81
N PHE A 227 2.67 -0.79 5.78
CA PHE A 227 2.70 0.68 5.74
C PHE A 227 1.47 1.31 5.08
N PHE A 228 0.56 0.54 4.49
CA PHE A 228 -0.66 1.06 3.89
C PHE A 228 -1.89 0.31 4.40
N THR A 229 -2.64 0.94 5.29
CA THR A 229 -4.08 0.69 5.39
C THR A 229 -4.80 1.83 4.69
N PHE A 230 -5.06 1.65 3.39
CA PHE A 230 -6.19 2.34 2.80
C PHE A 230 -7.42 1.73 3.41
N THR A 231 -8.01 2.43 4.38
CA THR A 231 -9.36 2.09 4.81
C THR A 231 -10.31 2.79 3.84
N PHE A 232 -10.89 2.04 2.89
CA PHE A 232 -11.94 2.60 2.03
C PHE A 232 -13.28 2.34 2.68
N TRP A 233 -14.11 3.37 2.80
CA TRP A 233 -15.48 3.21 3.25
C TRP A 233 -16.42 3.64 2.16
N MET A 234 -17.32 2.74 1.78
CA MET A 234 -18.22 2.90 0.65
C MET A 234 -19.66 2.67 1.10
N VAL A 235 -20.54 3.60 0.70
CA VAL A 235 -22.00 3.55 0.86
C VAL A 235 -22.67 3.43 -0.51
#